data_AF-A0A5B0RQ69-F1
#
_entry.id   AF-A0A5B0RQ69-F1
#
_cell.length_a   1.000
_cell.length_b   1.000
_cell.length_c   1.000
_cell.angle_alpha   90.00
_cell.angle_beta   90.00
_cell.angle_gamma   90.00
#
_symmetry.space_group_name_H-M   'P 1'
#
loop_
_entity.id
_entity.type
_entity.pdbx_description
1 polymer ?
#
loop_
_entity_poly.entity_id
_entity_poly.type
_entity_poly.pdbx_seq_one_letter_code
_entity_poly.pdbx_strand_id
1 'polypeptide(L)'
;MDSIDSLNHLEEQFFEAGYQLGVRDGQEAGKFEGYQLGDKEGLKLWEELGYYLGQAQIWWATQDNTGKLKAKIQNLISLIEAFPTQNPPESDEADFLYQLNNIRANYRMCCANMGLRPRIREAAGESL
;
A
#
# COMPACT_ATOMS: atom_id res chain seq x y z
N MET A 1 -9.54 -45.79 -38.59
CA MET A 1 -10.75 -45.52 -37.79
C MET A 1 -10.53 -44.28 -36.92
N ASP A 2 -9.31 -44.08 -36.44
CA ASP A 2 -8.81 -42.96 -35.62
C ASP A 2 -9.04 -41.51 -36.15
N SER A 3 -9.31 -41.33 -37.45
CA SER A 3 -9.50 -40.01 -38.05
C SER A 3 -10.89 -39.40 -37.84
N ILE A 4 -11.92 -40.23 -37.61
CA ILE A 4 -13.28 -39.74 -37.35
C ILE A 4 -13.48 -39.49 -35.85
N ASP A 5 -12.88 -40.32 -35.00
CA ASP A 5 -12.93 -40.14 -33.55
C ASP A 5 -12.18 -38.87 -33.10
N SER A 6 -11.05 -38.55 -33.72
CA SER A 6 -10.33 -37.28 -33.47
C SER A 6 -11.12 -36.03 -33.89
N LEU A 7 -11.94 -36.12 -34.95
CA LEU A 7 -12.84 -35.04 -35.37
C LEU A 7 -13.98 -34.81 -34.36
N ASN A 8 -14.49 -35.87 -33.74
CA ASN A 8 -15.54 -35.78 -32.73
C ASN A 8 -15.07 -35.08 -31.43
N HIS A 9 -13.77 -35.15 -31.11
CA HIS A 9 -13.17 -34.51 -29.94
C HIS A 9 -12.48 -33.17 -30.25
N LEU A 10 -12.58 -32.68 -31.48
CA LEU A 10 -11.84 -31.50 -31.93
C LEU A 10 -12.31 -30.22 -31.22
N GLU A 11 -13.62 -30.07 -31.02
CA GLU A 11 -14.20 -28.93 -30.30
C GLU A 11 -13.73 -28.88 -28.85
N GLU A 12 -13.77 -30.02 -28.16
CA GLU A 12 -13.33 -30.14 -26.76
C GLU A 12 -11.83 -29.83 -26.62
N GLN A 13 -11.01 -30.28 -27.56
CA GLN A 13 -9.57 -29.97 -27.57
C GLN A 13 -9.29 -28.48 -27.77
N PHE A 14 -9.98 -27.82 -28.71
CA PHE A 14 -9.82 -26.38 -28.92
C PHE A 14 -10.40 -25.55 -27.78
N PHE A 15 -11.50 -25.99 -27.18
CA PHE A 15 -12.06 -25.36 -25.99
C PHE A 15 -11.07 -25.42 -24.83
N GLU A 16 -10.54 -26.60 -24.51
CA GLU A 16 -9.57 -26.77 -23.44
C GLU A 16 -8.28 -25.98 -23.72
N ALA A 17 -7.78 -26.00 -24.97
CA ALA A 17 -6.62 -25.20 -25.36
C ALA A 17 -6.87 -23.69 -25.18
N GLY A 18 -8.04 -23.20 -25.59
CA GLY A 18 -8.44 -21.80 -25.42
C GLY A 18 -8.63 -21.41 -23.95
N TYR A 19 -9.20 -22.31 -23.15
CA TYR A 19 -9.36 -22.12 -21.71
C TYR A 19 -8.00 -22.02 -21.00
N GLN A 20 -7.10 -22.98 -21.23
CA GLN A 20 -5.76 -22.97 -20.64
C GLN A 20 -4.96 -21.73 -21.07
N LEU A 21 -5.10 -21.33 -22.34
CA LEU A 21 -4.50 -20.10 -22.86
C LEU A 21 -5.06 -18.87 -22.13
N GLY A 22 -6.38 -18.74 -22.02
CA GLY A 22 -7.04 -17.62 -21.35
C GLY A 22 -6.71 -17.53 -19.86
N VAL A 23 -6.61 -18.67 -19.16
CA VAL A 23 -6.19 -18.72 -17.76
C VAL A 23 -4.76 -18.20 -17.62
N ARG A 24 -3.83 -18.69 -18.44
CA ARG A 24 -2.43 -18.25 -18.41
C ARG A 24 -2.30 -16.76 -18.69
N ASP A 25 -2.91 -16.29 -19.78
CA ASP A 25 -2.82 -14.89 -20.19
C ASP A 25 -3.49 -13.96 -19.16
N GLY A 26 -4.60 -14.40 -18.55
CA GLY A 26 -5.28 -13.69 -17.47
C GLY A 26 -4.42 -13.59 -16.19
N GLN A 27 -3.70 -14.65 -15.83
CA GLN A 27 -2.77 -14.63 -14.69
C GLN A 27 -1.61 -13.66 -14.92
N GLU A 28 -1.03 -13.65 -16.12
CA GLU A 28 0.05 -12.72 -16.48
C GLU A 28 -0.43 -11.27 -16.51
N ALA A 29 -1.58 -11.02 -17.13
CA ALA A 29 -2.19 -9.70 -17.17
C ALA A 29 -2.53 -9.16 -15.78
N GLY A 30 -3.17 -9.99 -14.94
CA GLY A 30 -3.52 -9.61 -13.57
C GLY A 30 -2.29 -9.30 -12.71
N LYS A 31 -1.21 -10.07 -12.86
CA LYS A 31 0.07 -9.77 -12.18
C LYS A 31 0.65 -8.43 -12.62
N PHE A 32 0.62 -8.13 -13.91
CA PHE A 32 1.15 -6.89 -14.46
C PHE A 32 0.32 -5.67 -14.04
N GLU A 33 -1.01 -5.80 -14.03
CA GLU A 33 -1.92 -4.75 -13.55
C GLU A 33 -1.73 -4.49 -12.06
N GLY A 34 -1.72 -5.55 -11.24
CA GLY A 34 -1.50 -5.44 -9.79
C GLY A 34 -0.16 -4.78 -9.45
N TYR A 35 0.90 -5.10 -10.19
CA TYR A 35 2.21 -4.45 -10.04
C TYR A 35 2.15 -2.95 -10.32
N GLN A 36 1.56 -2.54 -11.46
CA GLN A 36 1.45 -1.13 -11.81
C GLN A 36 0.57 -0.33 -10.84
N LEU A 37 -0.52 -0.95 -10.37
CA LEU A 37 -1.38 -0.33 -9.37
C LEU A 37 -0.64 -0.17 -8.05
N GLY A 38 0.03 -1.22 -7.58
CA GLY A 38 0.83 -1.20 -6.36
C GLY A 38 1.96 -0.18 -6.39
N ASP A 39 2.64 -0.02 -7.53
CA ASP A 39 3.69 1.00 -7.72
C ASP A 39 3.13 2.43 -7.54
N LYS A 40 2.01 2.73 -8.20
CA LYS A 40 1.36 4.05 -8.13
C LYS A 40 0.82 4.35 -6.74
N GLU A 41 0.05 3.43 -6.17
CA GLU A 41 -0.58 3.63 -4.86
C GLU A 41 0.45 3.59 -3.72
N GLY A 42 1.45 2.72 -3.83
CA GLY A 42 2.59 2.67 -2.92
C GLY A 42 3.38 3.97 -2.92
N LEU A 43 3.62 4.59 -4.08
CA LEU A 43 4.30 5.88 -4.16
C LEU A 43 3.51 6.99 -3.46
N LYS A 44 2.20 7.09 -3.70
CA LYS A 44 1.33 8.08 -3.02
C LYS A 44 1.40 7.93 -1.51
N LEU A 45 1.32 6.69 -1.03
CA LEU A 45 1.41 6.36 0.40
C LEU A 45 2.75 6.78 0.99
N TRP A 46 3.85 6.40 0.35
CA TRP A 46 5.18 6.73 0.86
C TRP A 46 5.51 8.22 0.75
N GLU A 47 4.91 8.94 -0.19
CA GLU A 47 4.97 10.40 -0.23
C GLU A 47 4.29 11.03 1.00
N GLU A 48 3.12 10.51 1.42
CA GLU A 48 2.45 10.91 2.66
C GLU A 48 3.33 10.63 3.89
N LEU A 49 3.80 9.39 4.04
CA LEU A 49 4.61 8.98 5.19
C LEU A 49 5.95 9.72 5.25
N GLY A 50 6.62 9.91 4.11
CA GLY A 50 7.87 10.66 4.00
C GLY A 50 7.69 12.13 4.39
N TYR A 51 6.57 12.75 4.02
CA TYR A 51 6.24 14.10 4.44
C TYR A 51 6.04 14.23 5.95
N TYR A 52 5.36 13.26 6.59
CA TYR A 52 5.21 13.23 8.04
C TYR A 52 6.55 12.99 8.74
N LEU A 53 7.36 12.06 8.24
CA LEU A 53 8.67 11.73 8.79
C LEU A 53 9.62 12.94 8.75
N GLY A 54 9.73 13.61 7.60
CA GLY A 54 10.61 14.77 7.45
C GLY A 54 10.24 15.91 8.41
N GLN A 55 8.94 16.20 8.56
CA GLN A 55 8.48 17.17 9.57
C GLN A 55 8.78 16.72 11.00
N ALA A 56 8.49 15.47 11.33
CA ALA A 56 8.73 14.93 12.66
C ALA A 56 10.21 15.00 13.05
N GLN A 57 11.13 14.72 12.11
CA GLN A 57 12.57 14.83 12.32
C GLN A 57 13.02 16.28 12.55
N ILE A 58 12.49 17.24 11.78
CA ILE A 58 12.75 18.67 11.99
C ILE A 58 12.28 19.07 13.39
N TRP A 59 11.04 18.74 13.75
CA TRP A 59 10.50 19.06 15.08
C TRP A 59 11.30 18.41 16.20
N TRP A 60 11.71 17.16 16.05
CA TRP A 60 12.55 16.48 17.04
C TRP A 60 13.88 17.20 17.29
N ALA A 61 14.49 17.74 16.23
CA ALA A 61 15.75 18.47 16.29
C ALA A 61 15.62 19.90 16.83
N THR A 62 14.50 20.58 16.58
CA THR A 62 14.33 22.00 16.91
C THR A 62 13.51 22.26 18.18
N GLN A 63 12.83 21.25 18.75
CA GLN A 63 11.93 21.49 19.87
C GLN A 63 12.66 21.60 21.22
N ASP A 64 12.52 22.74 21.88
CA ASP A 64 13.44 23.12 22.95
C ASP A 64 13.24 22.43 24.31
N ASN A 65 12.05 22.01 24.79
CA ASN A 65 12.02 21.20 26.03
C ASN A 65 10.72 20.59 26.57
N THR A 66 9.61 20.49 25.83
CA THR A 66 8.48 19.70 26.35
C THR A 66 8.75 18.22 26.13
N GLY A 67 9.36 17.54 27.12
CA GLY A 67 9.67 16.10 27.05
C GLY A 67 8.47 15.24 26.63
N LYS A 68 7.24 15.65 26.99
CA LYS A 68 5.98 15.02 26.55
C LYS A 68 5.74 15.14 25.04
N LEU A 69 5.99 16.31 24.44
CA LEU A 69 5.85 16.50 22.98
C LEU A 69 6.99 15.80 22.25
N LYS A 70 8.23 15.89 22.76
CA LYS A 70 9.36 15.14 22.23
C LYS A 70 9.02 13.65 22.14
N ALA A 71 8.55 13.04 23.22
CA ALA A 71 8.16 11.62 23.25
C ALA A 71 7.06 11.29 22.21
N LYS A 72 6.09 12.18 21.99
CA LYS A 72 5.05 12.01 20.96
C LYS A 72 5.63 12.06 19.55
N ILE A 73 6.55 13.00 19.29
CA ILE A 73 7.26 13.11 18.01
C ILE A 73 8.10 11.85 17.76
N GLN A 74 8.84 11.37 18.77
CA GLN A 74 9.61 10.14 18.66
C GLN A 74 8.70 8.93 18.37
N ASN A 75 7.54 8.85 19.03
CA ASN A 75 6.57 7.79 18.76
C ASN A 75 6.09 7.83 17.30
N LEU A 76 5.80 9.02 16.76
CA LEU A 76 5.42 9.18 15.35
C LEU A 76 6.53 8.71 14.41
N ILE A 77 7.79 9.07 14.67
CA ILE A 77 8.95 8.61 13.89
C ILE A 77 9.02 7.08 13.92
N SER A 78 8.97 6.47 15.11
CA SER A 78 9.07 5.02 15.27
C SER A 78 7.91 4.27 14.61
N LEU A 79 6.69 4.82 14.62
CA LEU A 79 5.56 4.23 13.90
C LEU A 79 5.78 4.24 12.38
N ILE A 80 6.35 5.31 11.83
CA ILE A 80 6.64 5.40 10.39
C ILE A 80 7.81 4.48 10.00
N GLU A 81 8.86 4.42 10.81
CA GLU A 81 10.02 3.55 10.56
C GLU A 81 9.68 2.06 10.68
N ALA A 82 8.71 1.71 11.52
CA ALA A 82 8.19 0.35 11.65
C ALA A 82 7.15 0.00 10.58
N PHE A 83 6.72 0.96 9.75
CA PHE A 83 5.69 0.72 8.75
C PHE A 83 6.20 -0.22 7.64
N PRO A 84 5.41 -1.21 7.19
CA PRO A 84 5.86 -2.20 6.22
C PRO A 84 6.33 -1.59 4.90
N THR A 85 7.55 -1.93 4.48
CA THR A 85 8.13 -1.55 3.17
C THR A 85 7.91 -2.61 2.09
N GLN A 86 7.35 -3.75 2.48
CA GLN A 86 6.99 -4.85 1.59
C GLN A 86 5.51 -5.15 1.79
N ASN A 87 4.88 -5.73 0.76
CA ASN A 87 3.50 -6.20 0.81
C ASN A 87 3.47 -7.73 0.75
N PRO A 88 3.67 -8.43 1.89
CA PRO A 88 3.55 -9.89 1.92
C PRO A 88 2.12 -10.32 1.57
N PRO A 89 1.94 -11.37 0.76
CA PRO A 89 0.61 -11.82 0.33
C PRO A 89 -0.28 -12.30 1.48
N GLU A 90 0.32 -12.70 2.60
CA GLU A 90 -0.36 -13.10 3.85
C GLU A 90 -0.76 -11.92 4.77
N SER A 91 -0.48 -10.68 4.38
CA SER A 91 -0.77 -9.52 5.22
C SER A 91 -2.25 -9.19 5.22
N ASP A 92 -2.84 -8.99 6.40
CA ASP A 92 -4.21 -8.52 6.53
C ASP A 92 -4.29 -7.04 6.11
N GLU A 93 -5.10 -6.74 5.10
CA GLU A 93 -5.37 -5.37 4.64
C GLU A 93 -5.88 -4.49 5.80
N ALA A 94 -6.65 -5.07 6.73
CA ALA A 94 -7.15 -4.36 7.90
C ALA A 94 -6.03 -3.90 8.83
N ASP A 95 -4.99 -4.71 9.02
CA ASP A 95 -3.83 -4.37 9.85
C ASP A 95 -3.03 -3.21 9.23
N PHE A 96 -2.87 -3.23 7.90
CA PHE A 96 -2.19 -2.15 7.17
C PHE A 96 -2.91 -0.81 7.32
N LEU A 97 -4.23 -0.78 7.06
CA LEU A 97 -5.04 0.44 7.18
C LEU A 97 -5.09 0.94 8.62
N TYR A 98 -5.12 0.03 9.60
CA TYR A 98 -5.06 0.39 11.02
C TYR A 98 -3.74 1.11 11.36
N GLN A 99 -2.60 0.57 10.93
CA GLN A 99 -1.29 1.19 11.15
C GLN A 99 -1.18 2.57 10.49
N LEU A 100 -1.64 2.71 9.24
CA LEU A 100 -1.63 3.97 8.51
C LEU A 100 -2.49 5.04 9.21
N ASN A 101 -3.71 4.67 9.63
CA ASN A 101 -4.60 5.59 10.34
C ASN A 101 -4.04 5.98 11.71
N ASN A 102 -3.35 5.07 12.40
CA ASN A 102 -2.66 5.37 13.64
C ASN A 102 -1.52 6.40 13.42
N ILE A 103 -0.74 6.28 12.34
CA ILE A 103 0.29 7.26 11.97
C ILE A 103 -0.36 8.63 11.71
N ARG A 104 -1.42 8.70 10.89
CA ARG A 104 -2.17 9.94 10.60
C ARG A 104 -2.68 10.61 11.87
N ALA A 105 -3.23 9.83 12.80
CA ALA A 105 -3.71 10.34 14.08
C ALA A 105 -2.56 10.93 14.93
N ASN A 106 -1.42 10.24 15.01
CA ASN A 106 -0.24 10.73 15.73
C ASN A 106 0.34 12.00 15.09
N TYR A 107 0.35 12.10 13.76
CA TYR A 107 0.75 13.31 13.04
C TYR A 107 -0.18 14.50 13.37
N ARG A 108 -1.50 14.31 13.29
CA ARG A 108 -2.50 15.34 13.64
C ARG A 108 -2.35 15.77 15.10
N MET A 109 -2.10 14.83 16.01
CA MET A 109 -1.84 15.13 17.42
C MET A 109 -0.58 15.99 17.59
N CYS A 110 0.53 15.65 16.93
CA CYS A 110 1.75 16.45 16.99
C CYS A 110 1.49 17.88 16.49
N CYS A 111 0.83 18.03 15.33
CA CYS A 111 0.44 19.33 14.78
C CYS A 111 -0.36 20.17 15.78
N ALA A 112 -1.39 19.58 16.40
CA ALA A 112 -2.23 20.26 17.38
C ALA A 112 -1.43 20.75 18.61
N ASN A 113 -0.46 19.96 19.08
CA ASN A 113 0.40 20.35 20.21
C ASN A 113 1.37 21.49 19.88
N MET A 114 1.66 21.72 18.59
CA MET A 114 2.49 22.83 18.13
C MET A 114 1.67 24.03 17.62
N GLY A 115 0.33 23.96 17.66
CA GLY A 115 -0.53 24.99 17.11
C GLY A 115 -0.49 25.08 15.57
N LEU A 116 -0.05 24.02 14.91
CA LEU A 116 0.04 23.94 13.45
C LEU A 116 -1.25 23.34 12.87
N ARG A 117 -1.69 23.87 11.73
CA ARG A 117 -2.74 23.22 10.94
C ARG A 117 -2.13 22.02 10.21
N PRO A 118 -2.65 20.80 10.41
CA PRO A 118 -2.16 19.63 9.67
C PRO A 118 -2.34 19.85 8.17
N ARG A 119 -1.27 19.69 7.41
CA ARG A 119 -1.36 19.58 5.95
C ARG A 119 -1.44 18.10 5.63
N ILE A 120 -2.63 17.63 5.27
CA ILE A 120 -2.84 16.23 4.97
C ILE A 120 -2.54 16.00 3.50
N ARG A 121 -1.56 15.15 3.21
CA ARG A 121 -1.36 14.55 1.89
C ARG A 121 -2.00 13.18 1.97
N GLU A 122 -3.32 13.10 1.83
CA GLU A 122 -4.00 11.79 1.92
C GLU A 122 -3.72 11.02 0.64
N ALA A 123 -2.97 9.93 0.75
CA ALA A 123 -2.80 9.00 -0.37
C ALA A 123 -4.10 8.25 -0.71
N ALA A 124 -5.00 8.11 0.27
CA ALA A 124 -6.15 7.20 0.23
C ALA A 124 -7.49 7.88 -0.13
N GLY A 125 -7.50 8.80 -1.11
CA GLY A 125 -8.69 9.59 -1.46
C GLY A 125 -9.24 9.42 -2.88
N GLU A 126 -8.52 8.79 -3.81
CA GLU A 126 -8.90 8.80 -5.24
C GLU A 126 -9.10 7.43 -5.88
N SER A 127 -8.89 6.34 -5.14
CA SER A 127 -9.04 4.99 -5.68
C SER A 127 -9.97 4.17 -4.80
N LEU A 128 -11.29 4.34 -5.02
CA LEU A 128 -12.35 3.33 -5.00
C LEU A 128 -13.64 3.98 -5.56
#